data_AF-A0A7K4S851-F1
#
_entry.id   AF-A0A7K4S851-F1
#
_cell.length_a   1.000
_cell.length_b   1.000
_cell.length_c   1.000
_cell.angle_alpha   90.00
_cell.angle_beta   90.00
_cell.angle_gamma   90.00
#
_symmetry.space_group_name_H-M   'P 1'
#
loop_
_entity.id
_entity.type
_entity.pdbx_description
1 polymer ?
#
loop_
_entity_poly.entity_id
_entity_poly.type
_entity_poly.pdbx_seq_one_letter_code
_entity_poly.pdbx_strand_id
1 'polypeptide(L)'
;PPRILTLEEPVLHLEHCIAFAVHGNPAPTLHWLHNGQVLRETEIIHMEFYQQGEVSEGCLLFNKPTHYNNGNYTIVATNQLGSANQTIKGHFLEKPFPGRIFSLSHLGYLKSKGLTTPEFLCLDSMAFSFQVSIAVGLAAFACVLLVVLFIMINKYGRRSKFGMKG
;
A
#
# COMPACT_ATOMS: atom_id res chain seq x y z
N PRO A 1 -0.53 30.28 -40.87
CA PRO A 1 0.58 29.30 -41.07
C PRO A 1 0.74 28.48 -39.77
N PRO A 2 1.08 27.18 -39.83
CA PRO A 2 1.26 26.38 -38.62
C PRO A 2 2.46 26.89 -37.82
N ARG A 3 2.31 26.89 -36.49
CA ARG A 3 3.36 27.27 -35.53
C ARG A 3 3.37 26.26 -34.41
N ILE A 4 4.54 25.69 -34.15
CA ILE A 4 4.79 24.81 -33.01
C ILE A 4 4.96 25.72 -31.79
N LEU A 5 4.14 25.51 -30.76
CA LEU A 5 4.13 26.34 -29.55
C LEU A 5 5.13 25.83 -28.50
N THR A 6 5.21 24.51 -28.33
CA THR A 6 6.13 23.84 -27.41
C THR A 6 6.49 22.45 -27.95
N LEU A 7 7.69 21.98 -27.56
CA LEU A 7 8.18 20.62 -27.78
C LEU A 7 9.06 20.29 -26.58
N GLU A 8 8.69 19.28 -25.80
CA GLU A 8 9.41 18.89 -24.58
C GLU A 8 10.45 17.81 -24.87
N GLU A 9 11.50 17.77 -24.03
CA GLU A 9 12.50 16.71 -24.10
C GLU A 9 11.88 15.36 -23.70
N PRO A 10 12.35 14.24 -24.29
CA PRO A 10 11.82 12.93 -23.97
C PRO A 10 12.07 12.57 -22.50
N VAL A 11 10.98 12.48 -21.72
CA VAL A 11 11.02 11.97 -20.35
C VAL A 11 10.85 10.46 -20.39
N LEU A 12 11.69 9.72 -19.65
CA LEU A 12 11.53 8.27 -19.49
C LEU A 12 10.14 7.96 -18.93
N HIS A 13 9.24 7.50 -19.79
CA HIS A 13 7.94 6.98 -19.38
C HIS A 13 8.15 5.52 -18.97
N LEU A 14 7.92 5.22 -17.68
CA LEU A 14 7.91 3.85 -17.14
C LEU A 14 6.61 3.13 -17.54
N GLU A 15 6.22 3.24 -18.80
CA GLU A 15 5.15 2.43 -19.38
C GLU A 15 5.67 1.01 -19.52
N HIS A 16 5.08 0.10 -18.75
CA HIS A 16 5.41 -1.32 -18.87
C HIS A 16 4.36 -1.95 -19.80
N CYS A 17 4.81 -2.78 -20.74
CA CYS A 17 3.94 -3.58 -21.59
C CYS A 17 4.15 -5.06 -21.29
N ILE A 18 3.05 -5.81 -21.14
CA ILE A 18 3.04 -7.26 -21.34
C ILE A 18 2.55 -7.52 -22.77
N ALA A 19 3.50 -7.81 -23.67
CA ALA A 19 3.19 -8.05 -25.07
C ALA A 19 2.52 -9.42 -25.26
N PHE A 20 1.56 -9.50 -26.18
CA PHE A 20 0.89 -10.74 -26.54
C PHE A 20 0.72 -10.86 -28.06
N ALA A 21 0.70 -12.10 -28.53
CA ALA A 21 0.28 -12.48 -29.86
C ALA A 21 -0.57 -13.74 -29.74
N VAL A 22 -1.79 -13.70 -30.27
CA VAL A 22 -2.75 -14.80 -30.19
C VAL A 22 -3.26 -15.11 -31.58
N HIS A 23 -3.10 -16.37 -32.00
CA HIS A 23 -3.71 -16.88 -33.23
C HIS A 23 -5.02 -17.61 -32.92
N GLY A 24 -6.02 -17.45 -33.79
CA GLY A 24 -7.23 -18.26 -33.78
C GLY A 24 -8.12 -17.99 -34.98
N ASN A 25 -8.71 -19.06 -35.52
CA ASN A 25 -9.67 -19.00 -36.63
C ASN A 25 -10.92 -19.83 -36.27
N PRO A 26 -12.10 -19.22 -36.05
CA PRO A 26 -12.40 -17.79 -36.09
C PRO A 26 -11.62 -16.97 -35.05
N ALA A 27 -11.45 -15.67 -35.32
CA ALA A 27 -10.73 -14.73 -34.45
C ALA A 27 -11.23 -14.83 -32.99
N PRO A 28 -10.33 -15.04 -32.01
CA PRO A 28 -10.73 -15.25 -30.62
C PRO A 28 -11.06 -13.93 -29.92
N THR A 29 -11.97 -14.01 -28.94
CA THR A 29 -12.17 -12.94 -27.96
C THR A 29 -11.12 -13.09 -26.86
N LEU A 30 -10.43 -12.00 -26.53
CA LEU A 30 -9.39 -11.97 -25.51
C LEU A 30 -9.89 -11.28 -24.23
N HIS A 31 -9.48 -11.79 -23.08
CA HIS A 31 -9.61 -11.10 -21.80
C HIS A 31 -8.46 -11.49 -20.87
N TRP A 32 -8.25 -10.68 -19.84
CA TRP A 32 -7.17 -10.87 -18.89
C TRP A 32 -7.68 -11.25 -17.50
N LEU A 33 -6.90 -12.06 -16.80
CA LEU A 33 -7.05 -12.33 -15.37
C LEU A 33 -5.81 -11.81 -14.62
N HIS A 34 -6.02 -11.21 -13.45
CA HIS A 34 -4.98 -10.88 -12.49
C HIS A 34 -5.19 -11.68 -11.21
N ASN A 35 -4.20 -12.49 -10.85
CA ASN A 35 -4.26 -13.43 -9.71
C ASN A 35 -5.52 -14.33 -9.73
N GLY A 36 -5.93 -14.76 -10.94
CA GLY A 36 -7.08 -15.63 -11.16
C GLY A 36 -8.44 -14.92 -11.19
N GLN A 37 -8.50 -13.60 -10.97
CA GLN A 37 -9.73 -12.81 -11.06
C GLN A 37 -9.76 -12.01 -12.36
N VAL A 38 -10.95 -11.76 -12.91
CA VAL A 38 -11.11 -10.96 -14.13
C VAL A 38 -10.50 -9.57 -13.92
N LEU A 39 -9.52 -9.24 -14.75
CA LEU A 39 -8.89 -7.92 -14.76
C LEU A 39 -9.83 -6.96 -15.48
N ARG A 40 -10.28 -5.94 -14.77
CA ARG A 40 -11.04 -4.83 -15.36
C ARG A 40 -10.08 -3.74 -15.79
N GLU A 41 -10.29 -3.22 -16.99
CA GLU A 41 -9.50 -2.10 -17.48
C GLU A 41 -9.76 -0.83 -16.66
N THR A 42 -8.70 -0.06 -16.46
CA THR A 42 -8.65 1.18 -15.69
C THR A 42 -7.70 2.15 -16.39
N GLU A 43 -7.63 3.39 -15.91
CA GLU A 43 -6.64 4.36 -16.41
C GLU A 43 -5.18 3.91 -16.19
N ILE A 44 -4.94 3.02 -15.21
CA ILE A 44 -3.62 2.48 -14.88
C ILE A 44 -3.29 1.26 -15.75
N ILE A 45 -4.28 0.41 -16.03
CA ILE A 45 -4.10 -0.86 -16.75
C ILE A 45 -5.17 -1.00 -17.83
N HIS A 46 -4.76 -1.03 -19.09
CA HIS A 46 -5.67 -1.21 -20.22
C HIS A 46 -5.01 -2.02 -21.33
N MET A 47 -5.82 -2.61 -22.19
CA MET A 47 -5.33 -3.43 -23.31
C MET A 47 -5.36 -2.63 -24.60
N GLU A 48 -4.26 -2.66 -25.34
CA GLU A 48 -4.17 -2.03 -26.66
C GLU A 48 -3.81 -3.09 -27.71
N PHE A 49 -4.55 -3.10 -28.82
CA PHE A 49 -4.29 -3.95 -29.98
C PHE A 49 -3.51 -3.17 -31.04
N TYR A 50 -2.41 -3.74 -31.52
CA TYR A 50 -1.71 -3.26 -32.70
C TYR A 50 -2.34 -3.82 -33.97
N GLN A 51 -2.82 -5.06 -33.89
CA GLN A 51 -3.50 -5.75 -34.98
C GLN A 51 -4.55 -6.69 -34.39
N GLN A 52 -5.69 -6.82 -35.06
CA GLN A 52 -6.77 -7.70 -34.64
C GLN A 52 -7.30 -8.51 -35.83
N GLY A 53 -7.55 -9.81 -35.62
CA GLY A 53 -7.98 -10.72 -36.67
C GLY A 53 -7.64 -12.18 -36.33
N GLU A 54 -7.28 -12.96 -37.35
CA GLU A 54 -6.80 -14.33 -37.18
C GLU A 54 -5.53 -14.39 -36.32
N VAL A 55 -4.64 -13.40 -36.46
CA VAL A 55 -3.58 -13.11 -35.50
C VAL A 55 -3.90 -11.77 -34.86
N SER A 56 -4.05 -11.75 -33.54
CA SER A 56 -4.25 -10.55 -32.74
C SER A 56 -3.02 -10.28 -31.90
N GLU A 57 -2.41 -9.11 -32.08
CA GLU A 57 -1.18 -8.68 -31.42
C GLU A 57 -1.41 -7.39 -30.65
N GLY A 58 -0.77 -7.24 -29.50
CA GLY A 58 -0.97 -6.07 -28.67
C GLY A 58 -0.18 -6.10 -27.36
N CYS A 59 -0.55 -5.18 -26.47
CA CYS A 59 0.04 -5.00 -25.16
C CYS A 59 -1.05 -4.87 -24.10
N LEU A 60 -0.86 -5.52 -22.94
CA LEU A 60 -1.47 -5.05 -21.70
C LEU A 60 -0.55 -3.98 -21.12
N LEU A 61 -1.00 -2.72 -21.17
CA LEU A 61 -0.23 -1.55 -20.80
C LEU A 61 -0.43 -1.20 -19.33
N PHE A 62 0.64 -0.70 -18.72
CA PHE A 62 0.66 -0.26 -17.33
C PHE A 62 1.24 1.15 -17.25
N ASN A 63 0.42 2.12 -16.85
CA ASN A 63 0.84 3.48 -16.59
C ASN A 63 1.37 3.59 -15.16
N LYS A 64 2.71 3.72 -15.01
CA LYS A 64 3.40 3.88 -13.72
C LYS A 64 2.97 2.84 -12.66
N PRO A 65 3.07 1.54 -12.96
CA PRO A 65 2.68 0.49 -12.02
C PRO A 65 3.52 0.50 -10.74
N THR A 66 2.91 0.07 -9.65
CA THR A 66 3.56 -0.07 -8.33
C THR A 66 3.67 -1.54 -7.93
N HIS A 67 4.27 -1.80 -6.76
CA HIS A 67 4.34 -3.15 -6.19
C HIS A 67 2.96 -3.79 -5.94
N TYR A 68 1.88 -3.01 -5.87
CA TYR A 68 0.51 -3.51 -5.76
C TYR A 68 0.00 -4.13 -7.07
N ASN A 69 0.59 -3.76 -8.20
CA ASN A 69 0.26 -4.32 -9.50
C ASN A 69 1.02 -5.63 -9.75
N ASN A 70 1.97 -6.03 -8.89
CA ASN A 70 2.65 -7.30 -9.01
C ASN A 70 1.67 -8.48 -8.88
N GLY A 71 1.89 -9.54 -9.64
CA GLY A 71 1.05 -10.73 -9.57
C GLY A 71 1.14 -11.59 -10.83
N ASN A 72 0.24 -12.57 -10.91
CA ASN A 72 0.11 -13.45 -12.05
C ASN A 72 -0.90 -12.87 -13.03
N TYR A 73 -0.48 -12.60 -14.26
CA TYR A 73 -1.32 -12.11 -15.35
C TYR A 73 -1.57 -13.24 -16.33
N THR A 74 -2.83 -13.56 -16.60
CA THR A 74 -3.22 -14.64 -17.52
C THR A 74 -4.04 -14.05 -18.66
N ILE A 75 -3.59 -14.24 -19.90
CA ILE A 75 -4.42 -13.98 -21.07
C ILE A 75 -5.27 -15.20 -21.36
N VAL A 76 -6.54 -15.00 -21.68
CA VAL A 76 -7.48 -16.06 -22.06
C VAL A 76 -8.08 -15.71 -23.42
N ALA A 77 -7.89 -16.61 -24.38
CA ALA A 77 -8.38 -16.50 -25.74
C ALA A 77 -9.48 -17.54 -25.96
N THR A 78 -10.65 -17.12 -26.42
CA THR A 78 -11.80 -18.02 -26.60
C THR A 78 -12.49 -17.78 -27.94
N ASN A 79 -12.81 -18.85 -28.66
CA ASN A 79 -13.68 -18.83 -29.83
C ASN A 79 -14.66 -20.03 -29.78
N GLN A 80 -15.41 -20.25 -30.85
CA GLN A 80 -16.40 -21.34 -30.91
C GLN A 80 -15.78 -22.75 -30.92
N LEU A 81 -14.49 -22.87 -31.23
CA LEU A 81 -13.78 -24.15 -31.31
C LEU A 81 -13.09 -24.52 -29.99
N GLY A 82 -12.84 -23.55 -29.11
CA GLY A 82 -12.24 -23.81 -27.81
C GLY A 82 -11.69 -22.57 -27.10
N SER A 83 -10.83 -22.83 -26.12
CA SER A 83 -10.17 -21.81 -25.31
C SER A 83 -8.71 -22.18 -25.05
N ALA A 84 -7.85 -21.16 -25.02
CA ALA A 84 -6.44 -21.27 -24.65
C ALA A 84 -6.09 -20.17 -23.64
N ASN A 85 -5.13 -20.43 -22.76
CA ASN A 85 -4.65 -19.45 -21.81
C ASN A 85 -3.15 -19.56 -21.58
N GLN A 86 -2.53 -18.46 -21.16
CA GLN A 86 -1.14 -18.42 -20.76
C GLN A 86 -0.93 -17.41 -19.64
N THR A 87 -0.14 -17.80 -18.63
CA THR A 87 0.14 -16.98 -17.46
C THR A 87 1.60 -16.57 -17.40
N ILE A 88 1.84 -15.30 -17.06
CA ILE A 88 3.17 -14.79 -16.70
C ILE A 88 3.14 -14.11 -15.34
N LYS A 89 4.32 -13.94 -14.73
CA LYS A 89 4.47 -13.18 -13.49
C LYS A 89 4.88 -11.74 -13.82
N GLY A 90 3.96 -10.80 -13.60
CA GLY A 90 4.23 -9.37 -13.66
C GLY A 90 4.94 -8.90 -12.38
N HIS A 91 6.13 -8.35 -12.52
CA HIS A 91 6.89 -7.74 -11.44
C HIS A 91 7.38 -6.37 -11.88
N PHE A 92 6.79 -5.33 -11.31
CA PHE A 92 6.99 -3.93 -11.72
C PHE A 92 7.93 -3.19 -10.77
N LEU A 93 7.54 -3.10 -9.49
CA LEU A 93 8.35 -2.50 -8.44
C LEU A 93 8.49 -3.47 -7.26
N GLU A 94 9.65 -3.45 -6.62
CA GLU A 94 9.83 -4.14 -5.34
C GLU A 94 8.98 -3.48 -4.25
N LYS A 95 8.53 -4.28 -3.28
CA LYS A 95 7.88 -3.72 -2.09
C LYS A 95 8.92 -2.93 -1.31
N PRO A 96 8.66 -1.65 -0.98
CA PRO A 96 9.63 -0.85 -0.24
C PRO A 96 10.00 -1.48 1.11
N PHE A 97 9.14 -2.33 1.70
CA PHE A 97 9.46 -3.13 2.88
C PHE A 97 8.94 -4.56 2.75
N PRO A 98 9.79 -5.55 2.41
CA PRO A 98 9.38 -6.95 2.41
C PRO A 98 9.28 -7.45 3.85
N GLY A 99 8.14 -7.21 4.52
CA GLY A 99 7.67 -7.93 5.72
C GLY A 99 8.61 -8.01 6.92
N ARG A 100 9.72 -7.26 6.97
CA ARG A 100 10.64 -7.27 8.09
C ARG A 100 10.11 -6.36 9.18
N ILE A 101 9.78 -6.95 10.33
CA ILE A 101 9.79 -6.25 11.62
C ILE A 101 11.13 -5.52 11.67
N PHE A 102 11.10 -4.19 11.68
CA PHE A 102 12.31 -3.40 11.82
C PHE A 102 12.95 -3.78 13.16
N SER A 103 14.01 -4.58 13.11
CA SER A 103 14.86 -4.77 14.28
C SER A 103 15.31 -3.38 14.73
N LEU A 104 15.13 -3.03 16.01
CA LEU A 104 15.55 -1.74 16.55
C LEU A 104 17.01 -1.41 16.25
N SER A 105 17.85 -2.43 16.03
CA SER A 105 19.25 -2.27 15.61
C SER A 105 19.40 -1.62 14.23
N HIS A 106 18.52 -1.92 13.27
CA HIS A 106 18.55 -1.33 11.94
C HIS A 106 18.05 0.12 11.96
N LEU A 107 17.04 0.40 12.79
CA LEU A 107 16.52 1.75 12.98
C LEU A 107 17.55 2.68 13.65
N GLY A 108 18.30 2.15 14.63
CA GLY A 108 19.42 2.86 15.27
C GLY A 108 20.55 3.20 14.29
N TYR A 109 20.85 2.29 13.37
CA TYR A 109 21.86 2.51 12.34
C TYR A 109 21.45 3.56 11.29
N LEU A 110 20.18 3.57 10.86
CA LEU A 110 19.68 4.58 9.91
C LEU A 110 19.57 5.97 10.56
N LYS A 111 19.15 6.04 11.84
CA LYS A 111 19.16 7.27 12.63
C LYS A 111 20.57 7.84 12.78
N SER A 112 21.59 6.99 12.92
CA SER A 112 22.99 7.44 13.04
C SER A 112 23.56 8.00 11.73
N LYS A 113 23.01 7.63 10.57
CA LYS A 113 23.44 8.13 9.26
C LYS A 113 22.71 9.40 8.80
N GLY A 114 21.79 9.95 9.60
CA GLY A 114 21.11 11.22 9.31
C GLY A 114 20.23 11.20 8.06
N LEU A 115 19.86 10.02 7.57
CA LEU A 115 19.07 9.88 6.34
C LEU A 115 17.58 10.02 6.69
N THR A 116 17.04 11.23 6.54
CA THR A 116 15.60 11.51 6.71
C THR A 116 14.81 11.00 5.51
N THR A 117 14.57 9.69 5.46
CA THR A 117 13.58 9.12 4.54
C THR A 117 12.17 9.49 5.02
N PRO A 118 11.17 9.59 4.11
CA PRO A 118 9.76 9.83 4.49
C PRO A 118 9.20 8.78 5.46
N GLU A 119 9.88 7.62 5.55
CA GLU A 119 9.61 6.51 6.45
C GLU A 119 9.91 6.85 7.91
N PHE A 120 10.99 7.61 8.16
CA PHE A 120 11.34 8.08 9.50
C PHE A 120 10.30 9.10 9.99
N LEU A 121 9.80 9.97 9.10
CA LEU A 121 8.77 10.96 9.42
C LEU A 121 7.42 10.31 9.80
N CYS A 122 7.02 9.24 9.10
CA CYS A 122 5.78 8.52 9.41
C CYS A 122 5.89 7.65 10.67
N LEU A 123 7.03 7.01 10.89
CA LEU A 123 7.23 6.19 12.09
C LEU A 123 7.39 7.06 13.34
N ASP A 124 8.11 8.17 13.23
CA ASP A 124 8.25 9.12 14.33
C ASP A 124 6.88 9.75 14.65
N SER A 125 6.09 10.16 13.64
CA SER A 125 4.73 10.70 13.89
C SER A 125 3.77 9.69 14.53
N MET A 126 3.84 8.42 14.12
CA MET A 126 3.07 7.33 14.73
C MET A 126 3.54 7.06 16.17
N ALA A 127 4.85 6.97 16.41
CA ALA A 127 5.43 6.76 17.73
C ALA A 127 5.12 7.92 18.70
N PHE A 128 5.22 9.17 18.24
CA PHE A 128 4.80 10.35 19.00
C PHE A 128 3.32 10.27 19.37
N SER A 129 2.45 9.85 18.45
CA SER A 129 1.01 9.69 18.74
C SER A 129 0.75 8.61 19.81
N PHE A 130 1.41 7.45 19.73
CA PHE A 130 1.29 6.40 20.75
C PHE A 130 1.81 6.86 22.11
N GLN A 131 2.97 7.51 22.15
CA GLN A 131 3.56 8.01 23.38
C GLN A 131 2.67 9.07 24.06
N VAL A 132 2.08 9.98 23.28
CA VAL A 132 1.12 10.97 23.78
C VAL A 132 -0.13 10.28 24.34
N SER A 133 -0.67 9.27 23.66
CA SER A 133 -1.85 8.52 24.14
C SER A 133 -1.58 7.79 25.46
N ILE A 134 -0.40 7.15 25.61
CA ILE A 134 0.01 6.50 26.85
C ILE A 134 0.16 7.52 27.98
N ALA A 135 0.80 8.66 27.72
CA ALA A 135 0.98 9.71 28.73
C ALA A 135 -0.36 10.28 29.23
N VAL A 136 -1.30 10.55 28.31
CA VAL A 136 -2.64 11.02 28.65
C VAL A 136 -3.40 9.97 29.46
N GLY A 137 -3.30 8.69 29.10
CA GLY A 137 -3.91 7.59 29.84
C GLY A 137 -3.37 7.46 31.27
N LEU A 138 -2.05 7.55 31.46
CA LEU A 138 -1.42 7.52 32.79
C LEU A 138 -1.81 8.72 33.65
N ALA A 139 -1.86 9.92 33.06
CA ALA A 139 -2.27 11.13 33.76
C ALA A 139 -3.74 11.04 34.21
N ALA A 140 -4.64 10.57 33.33
CA ALA A 140 -6.04 10.37 33.68
C ALA A 140 -6.21 9.36 34.82
N PHE A 141 -5.49 8.23 34.75
CA PHE A 141 -5.51 7.21 35.81
C PHE A 141 -5.02 7.75 37.15
N ALA A 142 -3.90 8.50 37.16
CA ALA A 142 -3.38 9.13 38.37
C ALA A 142 -4.37 10.14 38.96
N CYS A 143 -5.02 10.97 38.12
CA CYS A 143 -6.04 11.91 38.57
C CYS A 143 -7.23 11.19 39.24
N VAL A 144 -7.71 10.09 38.66
CA VAL A 144 -8.80 9.29 39.25
C VAL A 144 -8.38 8.74 40.61
N LEU A 145 -7.17 8.20 40.73
CA LEU A 145 -6.65 7.69 42.01
C LEU A 145 -6.57 8.78 43.09
N LEU A 146 -6.11 9.98 42.73
CA LEU A 146 -6.02 11.11 43.66
C LEU A 146 -7.40 11.58 44.11
N VAL A 147 -8.38 11.64 43.21
CA VAL A 147 -9.77 12.00 43.55
C VAL A 147 -10.38 10.96 44.49
N VAL A 148 -10.20 9.66 44.20
CA VAL A 148 -10.66 8.58 45.09
C VAL A 148 -10.01 8.69 46.46
N LEU A 149 -8.69 8.91 46.53
CA LEU A 149 -7.97 9.09 47.79
C LEU A 149 -8.49 10.31 48.56
N PHE A 150 -8.72 11.43 47.89
CA PHE A 150 -9.29 12.63 48.51
C PHE A 150 -10.69 12.40 49.08
N ILE A 151 -11.55 11.67 48.35
CA ILE A 151 -12.87 11.25 48.84
C ILE A 151 -12.71 10.33 50.07
N MET A 152 -11.78 9.38 50.04
CA MET A 152 -11.50 8.50 51.17
C MET A 152 -11.02 9.28 52.39
N ILE A 153 -10.10 10.24 52.23
CA ILE A 153 -9.62 11.09 53.33
C ILE A 153 -10.77 11.93 53.91
N ASN A 154 -11.61 12.53 53.06
CA ASN A 154 -12.73 13.36 53.54
C ASN A 154 -13.86 12.53 54.18
N LYS A 155 -14.11 11.31 53.69
CA LYS A 155 -15.16 10.41 54.18
C LYS A 155 -14.75 9.65 55.44
N TYR A 156 -13.48 9.23 55.55
CA TYR A 156 -12.98 8.42 56.65
C TYR A 156 -12.16 9.21 57.67
N GLY A 157 -11.52 10.32 57.28
CA GLY A 157 -10.78 11.22 58.20
C GLY A 157 -11.68 11.96 59.19
N ARG A 158 -12.96 12.19 58.87
CA ARG A 158 -13.96 12.76 59.80
C ARG A 158 -14.44 11.79 60.89
N ARG A 159 -13.99 10.52 60.88
CA ARG A 159 -14.26 9.54 61.95
C ARG A 159 -13.03 9.16 62.78
N SER A 160 -11.94 9.93 62.72
CA SER A 160 -10.86 9.79 63.71
C SER A 160 -11.27 10.43 65.03
N LYS A 161 -11.99 9.66 65.86
CA LYS A 161 -12.32 9.99 67.25
C LYS A 161 -11.31 9.30 68.17
N PHE A 162 -10.03 9.59 68.02
CA PHE A 162 -9.05 9.29 69.07
C PHE A 162 -8.95 10.51 69.99
N GLY A 163 -9.81 10.50 71.01
CA GLY A 163 -9.65 11.37 72.17
C GLY A 163 -8.39 10.96 72.92
N MET A 164 -7.32 11.73 72.73
CA MET A 164 -6.14 11.67 73.58
C MET A 164 -6.48 12.46 74.85
N LYS A 165 -6.85 11.75 75.92
CA LYS A 165 -7.04 12.30 77.28
C LYS A 165 -5.88 11.81 78.14
N GLY A 166 -5.23 12.75 78.82
CA GLY A 166 -4.46 12.54 80.05
C GLY A 166 -3.04 12.10 79.82
#